data_AF-A0A8J5C009-F1
#
_entry.id   AF-A0A8J5C009-F1
#
_cell.length_a   1.000
_cell.length_b   1.000
_cell.length_c   1.000
_cell.angle_alpha   90.00
_cell.angle_beta   90.00
_cell.angle_gamma   90.00
#
_symmetry.space_group_name_H-M   'P 1'
#
loop_
_entity.id
_entity.type
_entity.pdbx_description
1 polymer ?
#
loop_
_entity_poly.entity_id
_entity_poly.type
_entity_poly.pdbx_seq_one_letter_code
_entity_poly.pdbx_strand_id
1 'polypeptide(L)'
;MSSASHSSLSLSLLTGSNADAKLPRSTRVKNKTAAPIQITAEQILREAREMQEFEIRPPKQKITDSDELADYRLRKRKYFEDVIRRARWNTGIWVKYASWEESQGDFARARSIWERVLDVDCRNPTLWLKYAEMEMRHRFINHARNVWDRAVALLPRVDQLWYKYIHMEEMLGNVAGARQIYERWMEWKPDAQAYVPKGRAKDLHNVDYAANFEKQYGDTADAIILGKRKLKYDEEEEEEVRKKPFEYDSTNRKLLEAAYKWNGKTRNYLPQKKI
;
A
#
# COMPACT_ATOMS: atom_id res chain seq x y z
N MET A 1 51.89 -68.15 41.66
CA MET A 1 50.64 -68.51 42.38
C MET A 1 49.90 -67.22 42.71
N SER A 2 48.56 -67.23 42.60
CA SER A 2 47.62 -66.09 42.73
C SER A 2 47.64 -65.08 41.58
N SER A 3 46.54 -64.56 41.04
CA SER A 3 45.13 -64.98 40.91
C SER A 3 44.49 -63.93 39.99
N ALA A 4 44.23 -64.26 38.73
CA ALA A 4 43.45 -63.41 37.83
C ALA A 4 41.97 -63.73 38.04
N SER A 5 41.22 -62.77 38.58
CA SER A 5 39.79 -62.83 38.82
C SER A 5 39.02 -62.67 37.50
N HIS A 6 38.70 -63.80 36.87
CA HIS A 6 37.69 -63.85 35.82
C HIS A 6 36.30 -63.78 36.46
N SER A 7 35.63 -62.64 36.34
CA SER A 7 34.20 -62.50 36.61
C SER A 7 33.39 -63.20 35.52
N SER A 8 33.04 -64.46 35.76
CA SER A 8 32.08 -65.20 34.94
C SER A 8 30.70 -64.58 35.08
N LEU A 9 30.25 -63.82 34.07
CA LEU A 9 28.87 -63.41 33.91
C LEU A 9 28.02 -64.67 33.68
N SER A 10 27.29 -65.09 34.71
CA SER A 10 26.33 -66.19 34.63
C SER A 10 25.16 -65.79 33.74
N LEU A 11 25.06 -66.46 32.60
CA LEU A 11 23.95 -66.40 31.65
C LEU A 11 22.67 -66.92 32.35
N SER A 12 21.84 -66.02 32.89
CA SER A 12 20.48 -66.35 33.30
C SER A 12 19.60 -66.45 32.06
N LEU A 13 19.14 -67.68 31.81
CA LEU A 13 18.26 -68.06 30.71
C LEU A 13 17.00 -67.17 30.66
N LEU A 14 16.69 -66.76 29.44
CA LEU A 14 15.43 -66.18 28.98
C LEU A 14 14.23 -67.05 29.42
N THR A 15 13.59 -66.69 30.53
CA THR A 15 12.15 -66.93 30.72
C THR A 15 11.44 -65.61 30.40
N GLY A 16 11.20 -65.38 29.12
CA GLY A 16 10.29 -64.35 28.65
C GLY A 16 8.86 -64.70 29.08
N SER A 17 8.49 -64.29 30.28
CA SER A 17 7.10 -64.30 30.75
C SER A 17 6.84 -63.05 31.60
N ASN A 18 7.11 -61.87 31.03
CA ASN A 18 6.43 -60.65 31.44
C ASN A 18 5.65 -60.14 30.24
N ALA A 19 4.66 -60.92 29.83
CA ALA A 19 3.42 -60.33 29.38
C ALA A 19 2.85 -59.61 30.61
N ASP A 20 3.27 -58.36 30.83
CA ASP A 20 2.52 -57.43 31.66
C ASP A 20 1.16 -57.29 30.99
N ALA A 21 0.25 -58.22 31.31
CA ALA A 21 -1.15 -58.11 31.02
C ALA A 21 -1.56 -56.80 31.67
N LYS A 22 -1.67 -55.74 30.85
CA LYS A 22 -2.29 -54.48 31.26
C LYS A 22 -3.68 -54.85 31.73
N LEU A 23 -3.81 -55.04 33.05
CA LEU A 23 -5.07 -55.26 33.72
C LEU A 23 -6.00 -54.16 33.20
N PRO A 24 -7.22 -54.50 32.74
CA PRO A 24 -8.14 -53.50 32.23
C PRO A 24 -8.28 -52.44 33.31
N ARG A 25 -8.01 -51.16 32.97
CA ARG A 25 -8.06 -50.08 33.96
C ARG A 25 -9.37 -50.23 34.71
N SER A 26 -9.28 -50.41 36.03
CA SER A 26 -10.45 -50.47 36.91
C SER A 26 -11.44 -49.38 36.47
N THR A 27 -12.65 -49.78 36.08
CA THR A 27 -13.67 -48.86 35.61
C THR A 27 -14.12 -48.04 36.81
N ARG A 28 -13.43 -46.94 37.08
CA ARG A 28 -13.81 -46.01 38.13
C ARG A 28 -15.23 -45.54 37.84
N VAL A 29 -16.19 -45.95 38.68
CA VAL A 29 -17.57 -45.50 38.60
C VAL A 29 -17.56 -43.98 38.69
N LYS A 30 -17.94 -43.31 37.60
CA LYS A 30 -17.97 -41.83 37.54
C LYS A 30 -19.26 -41.37 38.20
N ASN A 31 -19.16 -40.47 39.18
CA ASN A 31 -20.33 -39.78 39.73
C ASN A 31 -20.95 -38.91 38.63
N LYS A 32 -22.22 -39.17 38.30
CA LYS A 32 -23.00 -38.45 37.27
C LYS A 32 -23.90 -37.35 37.87
N THR A 33 -23.72 -37.04 39.14
CA THR A 33 -24.41 -35.92 39.80
C THR A 33 -24.05 -34.61 39.08
N ALA A 34 -25.00 -33.68 38.97
CA ALA A 34 -24.76 -32.39 38.33
C ALA A 34 -23.59 -31.67 39.01
N ALA A 35 -22.65 -31.15 38.21
CA ALA A 35 -21.53 -30.38 38.73
C ALA A 35 -22.05 -29.04 39.31
N PRO A 36 -21.54 -28.60 40.48
CA PRO A 36 -21.97 -27.34 41.10
C PRO A 36 -21.57 -26.11 40.28
N ILE A 37 -20.48 -26.20 39.51
CA ILE A 37 -19.99 -25.15 38.61
C ILE A 37 -19.99 -25.72 37.20
N GLN A 38 -20.70 -25.03 36.31
CA GLN A 38 -20.70 -25.36 34.88
C GLN A 38 -19.53 -24.63 34.21
N ILE A 39 -18.79 -25.36 33.38
CA ILE A 39 -17.68 -24.77 32.63
C ILE A 39 -18.26 -23.79 31.61
N THR A 40 -17.90 -22.52 31.71
CA THR A 40 -18.32 -21.48 30.77
C THR A 40 -17.33 -21.35 29.63
N ALA A 41 -17.79 -20.85 28.48
CA ALA A 41 -16.90 -20.53 27.37
C ALA A 41 -15.83 -19.49 27.76
N GLU A 42 -16.16 -18.55 28.64
CA GLU A 42 -15.21 -17.56 29.16
C GLU A 42 -14.07 -18.23 29.95
N GLN A 43 -14.39 -19.20 30.80
CA GLN A 43 -13.40 -19.91 31.60
C GLN A 43 -12.40 -20.66 30.72
N ILE A 44 -12.88 -21.35 29.69
CA ILE A 44 -12.01 -22.06 28.72
C ILE A 44 -11.11 -21.07 27.98
N LEU A 45 -11.65 -19.94 27.51
CA LEU A 45 -10.89 -18.94 26.78
C LEU A 45 -9.84 -18.24 27.65
N ARG A 46 -10.15 -18.02 28.93
CA ARG A 46 -9.21 -17.44 29.90
C ARG A 46 -8.07 -18.41 30.21
N GLU A 47 -8.41 -19.66 30.54
CA GLU A 47 -7.42 -20.70 30.84
C GLU A 47 -6.55 -21.00 29.61
N ALA A 48 -7.13 -21.04 28.41
CA ALA A 48 -6.37 -21.19 27.16
C ALA A 48 -5.38 -20.05 26.93
N ARG A 49 -5.73 -18.82 27.32
CA ARG A 49 -4.84 -17.66 27.23
C ARG A 49 -3.75 -17.69 28.30
N GLU A 50 -4.06 -18.16 29.51
CA GLU A 50 -3.10 -18.30 30.61
C GLU A 50 -2.12 -19.46 30.36
N MET A 51 -2.58 -20.54 29.73
CA MET A 51 -1.78 -21.67 29.28
C MET A 51 -1.04 -21.40 27.96
N GLN A 52 -1.26 -20.25 27.32
CA GLN A 52 -0.51 -19.88 26.14
C GLN A 52 0.96 -19.69 26.55
N GLU A 53 1.77 -20.74 26.34
CA GLU A 53 3.19 -20.70 26.57
C GLU A 53 3.79 -19.50 25.84
N PHE A 54 4.65 -18.75 26.53
CA PHE A 54 5.32 -17.61 25.95
C PHE A 54 6.04 -18.04 24.67
N GLU A 55 5.79 -17.34 23.57
CA GLU A 55 6.51 -17.56 22.32
C GLU A 55 8.02 -17.53 22.60
N ILE A 56 8.70 -18.67 22.37
CA ILE A 56 10.15 -18.78 22.58
C ILE A 56 10.82 -17.84 21.59
N ARG A 57 11.23 -16.67 22.08
CA ARG A 57 11.95 -15.68 21.27
C ARG A 57 13.41 -16.12 21.15
N PRO A 58 14.03 -16.01 19.97
CA PRO A 58 15.46 -16.26 19.84
C PRO A 58 16.25 -15.31 20.76
N PRO A 59 17.38 -15.77 21.33
CA PRO A 59 18.21 -14.92 22.19
C PRO A 59 18.75 -13.72 21.40
N LYS A 60 18.86 -12.56 22.06
CA LYS A 60 19.44 -11.35 21.46
C LYS A 60 20.95 -11.54 21.27
N GLN A 61 21.37 -11.80 20.03
CA GLN A 61 22.78 -11.91 19.66
C GLN A 61 23.33 -10.53 19.25
N LYS A 62 24.51 -10.16 19.74
CA LYS A 62 25.26 -8.97 19.30
C LYS A 62 26.28 -9.42 18.27
N ILE A 63 26.33 -8.73 17.13
CA ILE A 63 27.28 -9.02 16.05
C ILE A 63 28.55 -8.22 16.34
N THR A 64 29.71 -8.88 16.46
CA THR A 64 30.99 -8.19 16.71
C THR A 64 31.83 -8.06 15.47
N ASP A 65 31.85 -9.10 14.63
CA ASP A 65 32.84 -9.23 13.55
C ASP A 65 32.22 -8.99 12.16
N SER A 66 33.06 -8.61 11.19
CA SER A 66 32.62 -8.40 9.80
C SER A 66 32.10 -9.67 9.15
N ASP A 67 32.70 -10.81 9.50
CA ASP A 67 32.34 -12.13 8.95
C ASP A 67 30.99 -12.59 9.52
N GLU A 68 30.76 -12.36 10.81
CA GLU A 68 29.44 -12.59 11.44
C GLU A 68 28.34 -11.73 10.81
N LEU A 69 28.66 -10.46 10.48
CA LEU A 69 27.73 -9.58 9.77
C LEU A 69 27.44 -10.09 8.37
N ALA A 70 28.44 -10.60 7.65
CA ALA A 70 28.27 -11.20 6.33
C ALA A 70 27.39 -12.45 6.39
N ASP A 71 27.60 -13.32 7.37
CA ASP A 71 26.78 -14.51 7.61
C ASP A 71 25.34 -14.16 8.00
N TYR A 72 25.16 -13.12 8.82
CA TYR A 72 23.83 -12.58 9.13
C TYR A 72 23.13 -12.10 7.84
N ARG A 73 23.82 -11.31 7.03
CA ARG A 73 23.29 -10.81 5.74
C ARG A 73 22.93 -11.97 4.81
N LEU A 74 23.79 -12.98 4.69
CA LEU A 74 23.56 -14.15 3.85
C LEU A 74 22.33 -14.94 4.31
N ARG A 75 22.21 -15.23 5.61
CA ARG A 75 21.06 -15.95 6.19
C ARG A 75 19.76 -15.19 5.96
N LYS A 76 19.75 -13.88 6.16
CA LYS A 76 18.56 -13.04 5.93
C LYS A 76 18.18 -12.96 4.45
N ARG A 77 19.16 -12.81 3.55
CA ARG A 77 18.93 -12.83 2.09
C ARG A 77 18.32 -14.16 1.65
N LYS A 78 18.91 -15.28 2.10
CA LYS A 78 18.38 -16.62 1.80
C LYS A 78 16.93 -16.77 2.28
N TYR A 79 16.63 -16.31 3.50
CA TYR A 79 15.27 -16.34 4.02
C TYR A 79 14.29 -15.56 3.12
N PHE A 80 14.62 -14.33 2.74
CA PHE A 80 13.75 -13.54 1.86
C PHE A 80 13.59 -14.17 0.49
N GLU A 81 14.66 -14.64 -0.14
CA GLU A 81 14.61 -15.32 -1.45
C GLU A 81 13.82 -16.63 -1.39
N ASP A 82 13.93 -17.43 -0.32
CA ASP A 82 13.17 -18.67 -0.14
C ASP A 82 11.67 -18.39 0.10
N VAL A 83 11.34 -17.28 0.78
CA VAL A 83 9.95 -16.82 0.93
C VAL A 83 9.41 -16.32 -0.42
N ILE A 84 10.19 -15.53 -1.15
CA ILE A 84 9.85 -15.02 -2.48
C ILE A 84 9.63 -16.17 -3.48
N ARG A 85 10.48 -17.20 -3.44
CA ARG A 85 10.35 -18.38 -4.31
C ARG A 85 9.02 -19.11 -4.07
N ARG A 86 8.55 -19.15 -2.82
CA ARG A 86 7.26 -19.74 -2.45
C ARG A 86 6.07 -18.83 -2.77
N ALA A 87 6.23 -17.52 -2.63
CA ALA A 87 5.15 -16.55 -2.76
C ALA A 87 5.57 -15.32 -3.60
N ARG A 88 5.78 -15.54 -4.90
CA ARG A 88 6.27 -14.51 -5.85
C ARG A 88 5.33 -13.29 -5.93
N TRP A 89 4.01 -13.51 -5.87
CA TRP A 89 2.97 -12.48 -6.00
C TRP A 89 2.80 -11.60 -4.76
N ASN A 90 3.35 -11.97 -3.61
CA ASN A 90 3.17 -11.18 -2.38
C ASN A 90 4.12 -9.98 -2.37
N THR A 91 3.66 -8.87 -2.94
CA THR A 91 4.36 -7.57 -3.00
C THR A 91 4.79 -7.05 -1.63
N GLY A 92 4.08 -7.38 -0.54
CA GLY A 92 4.46 -6.98 0.81
C GLY A 92 5.79 -7.57 1.28
N ILE A 93 6.15 -8.77 0.81
CA ILE A 93 7.43 -9.42 1.14
C ILE A 93 8.57 -8.72 0.40
N TRP A 94 8.36 -8.36 -0.87
CA TRP A 94 9.31 -7.59 -1.67
C TRP A 94 9.65 -6.24 -1.03
N VAL A 95 8.63 -5.51 -0.59
CA VAL A 95 8.83 -4.22 0.11
C VAL A 95 9.65 -4.42 1.38
N LYS A 96 9.33 -5.43 2.20
CA LYS A 96 10.09 -5.74 3.42
C LYS A 96 11.55 -6.10 3.11
N TYR A 97 11.78 -6.84 2.02
CA TYR A 97 13.13 -7.22 1.61
C TYR A 97 13.93 -6.00 1.13
N ALA A 98 13.32 -5.15 0.30
CA ALA A 98 13.94 -3.92 -0.18
C ALA A 98 14.26 -2.95 0.98
N SER A 99 13.34 -2.73 1.92
CA SER A 99 13.59 -1.92 3.12
C SER A 99 14.68 -2.51 4.03
N TRP A 100 14.83 -3.84 4.06
CA TRP A 100 15.93 -4.46 4.78
C TRP A 100 17.28 -4.21 4.09
N GLU A 101 17.40 -4.37 2.77
CA GLU A 101 18.63 -4.04 2.04
C GLU A 101 18.96 -2.53 2.15
N GLU A 102 17.94 -1.68 2.16
CA GLU A 102 18.08 -0.24 2.44
C GLU A 102 18.75 0.00 3.81
N SER A 103 18.30 -0.72 4.85
CA SER A 103 18.91 -0.66 6.19
C SER A 103 20.35 -1.16 6.25
N GLN A 104 20.77 -1.98 5.27
CA GLN A 104 22.14 -2.46 5.17
C GLN A 104 23.06 -1.48 4.41
N GLY A 105 22.50 -0.48 3.74
CA GLY A 105 23.24 0.47 2.89
C GLY A 105 23.53 -0.02 1.47
N ASP A 106 23.05 -1.21 1.10
CA ASP A 106 23.31 -1.82 -0.22
C ASP A 106 22.26 -1.36 -1.26
N PHE A 107 22.32 -0.09 -1.68
CA PHE A 107 21.32 0.50 -2.60
C PHE A 107 21.25 -0.16 -3.97
N ALA A 108 22.38 -0.63 -4.51
CA ALA A 108 22.40 -1.32 -5.79
C ALA A 108 21.55 -2.61 -5.78
N ARG A 109 21.60 -3.35 -4.66
CA ARG A 109 20.75 -4.55 -4.47
C ARG A 109 19.30 -4.16 -4.23
N ALA A 110 19.06 -3.12 -3.42
CA ALA A 110 17.71 -2.62 -3.19
C ALA A 110 17.02 -2.27 -4.53
N ARG A 111 17.72 -1.58 -5.45
CA ARG A 111 17.22 -1.31 -6.81
C ARG A 111 16.93 -2.57 -7.59
N SER A 112 17.84 -3.54 -7.59
CA SER A 112 17.61 -4.82 -8.28
C SER A 112 16.35 -5.53 -7.78
N ILE A 113 16.07 -5.47 -6.47
CA ILE A 113 14.85 -6.04 -5.88
C ILE A 113 13.61 -5.24 -6.31
N TRP A 114 13.70 -3.91 -6.36
CA TRP A 114 12.62 -3.06 -6.86
C TRP A 114 12.30 -3.33 -8.33
N GLU A 115 13.30 -3.42 -9.20
CA GLU A 115 13.07 -3.77 -10.61
C GLU A 115 12.45 -5.17 -10.72
N ARG A 116 12.92 -6.16 -9.94
CA ARG A 116 12.36 -7.52 -9.92
C ARG A 116 10.92 -7.60 -9.42
N VAL A 117 10.47 -6.68 -8.55
CA VAL A 117 9.06 -6.63 -8.12
C VAL A 117 8.20 -5.90 -9.16
N LEU A 118 8.74 -4.89 -9.83
CA LEU A 118 8.07 -4.22 -10.95
C LEU A 118 7.87 -5.17 -12.13
N ASP A 119 8.78 -6.12 -12.35
CA ASP A 119 8.60 -7.19 -13.34
C ASP A 119 7.43 -8.13 -13.00
N VAL A 120 7.04 -8.25 -11.72
CA VAL A 120 5.86 -9.05 -11.31
C VAL A 120 4.59 -8.25 -11.50
N ASP A 121 4.59 -7.03 -10.97
CA ASP A 121 3.41 -6.20 -10.86
C ASP A 121 3.76 -4.74 -11.14
N CYS A 122 3.91 -4.44 -12.43
CA CYS A 122 4.19 -3.09 -12.90
C CYS A 122 2.97 -2.16 -12.82
N ARG A 123 1.76 -2.70 -12.61
CA ARG A 123 0.51 -1.92 -12.60
C ARG A 123 0.20 -1.32 -11.24
N ASN A 124 0.85 -1.80 -10.18
CA ASN A 124 0.59 -1.35 -8.83
C ASN A 124 1.30 -0.02 -8.54
N PRO A 125 0.57 1.10 -8.40
CA PRO A 125 1.17 2.41 -8.19
C PRO A 125 1.90 2.50 -6.84
N THR A 126 1.51 1.71 -5.83
CA THR A 126 2.15 1.75 -4.51
C THR A 126 3.61 1.28 -4.53
N LEU A 127 3.97 0.41 -5.47
CA LEU A 127 5.36 -0.05 -5.63
C LEU A 127 6.23 1.06 -6.23
N TRP A 128 5.72 1.75 -7.26
CA TRP A 128 6.39 2.90 -7.85
C TRP A 128 6.62 4.02 -6.83
N LEU A 129 5.60 4.33 -6.02
CA LEU A 129 5.72 5.33 -4.95
C LEU A 129 6.84 4.97 -3.97
N LYS A 130 6.84 3.74 -3.44
CA LYS A 130 7.84 3.30 -2.45
C LYS A 130 9.25 3.24 -3.04
N TYR A 131 9.39 2.84 -4.30
CA TYR A 131 10.68 2.80 -4.97
C TYR A 131 11.25 4.22 -5.14
N ALA A 132 10.43 5.15 -5.64
CA ALA A 132 10.84 6.53 -5.81
C ALA A 132 11.11 7.24 -4.47
N GLU A 133 10.28 6.97 -3.45
CA GLU A 133 10.50 7.47 -2.08
C GLU A 133 11.81 6.97 -1.46
N MET A 134 12.23 5.74 -1.77
CA MET A 134 13.53 5.22 -1.35
C MET A 134 14.67 6.03 -1.98
N GLU A 135 14.66 6.22 -3.31
CA GLU A 135 15.69 7.01 -4.00
C GLU A 135 15.72 8.48 -3.51
N MET A 136 14.54 9.07 -3.22
CA MET A 136 14.43 10.41 -2.65
C MET A 136 15.02 10.52 -1.24
N ARG A 137 14.75 9.54 -0.36
CA ARG A 137 15.29 9.51 1.02
C ARG A 137 16.82 9.48 1.05
N HIS A 138 17.44 8.84 0.05
CA HIS A 138 18.90 8.76 -0.07
C HIS A 138 19.52 9.83 -0.99
N ARG A 139 18.74 10.83 -1.42
CA ARG A 139 19.17 11.96 -2.27
C ARG A 139 19.67 11.55 -3.67
N PHE A 140 19.24 10.42 -4.19
CA PHE A 140 19.53 9.99 -5.56
C PHE A 140 18.53 10.59 -6.55
N ILE A 141 18.61 11.90 -6.76
CA ILE A 141 17.62 12.70 -7.50
C ILE A 141 17.47 12.22 -8.96
N ASN A 142 18.58 11.98 -9.67
CA ASN A 142 18.53 11.58 -11.07
C ASN A 142 17.90 10.19 -11.24
N HIS A 143 18.15 9.26 -10.31
CA HIS A 143 17.49 7.97 -10.31
C HIS A 143 16.00 8.09 -10.00
N ALA A 144 15.63 8.92 -9.02
CA ALA A 144 14.24 9.20 -8.71
C ALA A 144 13.49 9.75 -9.94
N ARG A 145 14.05 10.73 -10.67
CA ARG A 145 13.47 11.27 -11.91
C ARG A 145 13.20 10.18 -12.94
N ASN A 146 14.19 9.33 -13.21
CA ASN A 146 14.04 8.23 -14.16
C ASN A 146 12.93 7.25 -13.74
N VAL A 147 12.79 6.99 -12.44
CA VAL A 147 11.72 6.13 -11.91
C VAL A 147 10.36 6.78 -12.10
N TRP A 148 10.21 8.08 -11.81
CA TRP A 148 8.94 8.80 -12.01
C TRP A 148 8.55 8.91 -13.48
N ASP A 149 9.49 9.23 -14.37
CA ASP A 149 9.21 9.28 -15.81
C ASP A 149 8.73 7.92 -16.33
N ARG A 150 9.34 6.82 -15.89
CA ARG A 150 8.87 5.46 -16.21
C ARG A 150 7.48 5.19 -15.63
N ALA A 151 7.26 5.54 -14.37
CA ALA A 151 5.99 5.30 -13.68
C ALA A 151 4.83 6.02 -14.39
N VAL A 152 5.05 7.28 -14.74
CA VAL A 152 4.09 8.14 -15.43
C VAL A 152 3.82 7.68 -16.86
N ALA A 153 4.85 7.24 -17.58
CA ALA A 153 4.69 6.70 -18.93
C ALA A 153 3.88 5.39 -18.95
N LEU A 154 4.06 4.52 -17.93
CA LEU A 154 3.35 3.25 -17.82
C LEU A 154 1.92 3.41 -17.28
N LEU A 155 1.71 4.34 -16.33
CA LEU A 155 0.45 4.54 -15.63
C LEU A 155 -0.04 6.00 -15.73
N PRO A 156 -0.35 6.50 -16.95
CA PRO A 156 -0.69 7.90 -17.16
C PRO A 156 -2.02 8.31 -16.51
N ARG A 157 -2.91 7.34 -16.23
CA ARG A 157 -4.22 7.58 -15.59
C ARG A 157 -4.17 7.69 -14.07
N VAL A 158 -3.01 7.44 -13.44
CA VAL A 158 -2.89 7.48 -11.98
C VAL A 158 -2.38 8.85 -11.56
N ASP A 159 -3.30 9.74 -11.20
CA ASP A 159 -2.99 11.13 -10.85
C ASP A 159 -2.00 11.25 -9.69
N GLN A 160 -2.04 10.31 -8.74
CA GLN A 160 -1.13 10.29 -7.58
C GLN A 160 0.36 10.29 -7.98
N LEU A 161 0.71 9.64 -9.09
CA LEU A 161 2.10 9.59 -9.57
C LEU A 161 2.54 10.95 -10.12
N TRP A 162 1.66 11.63 -10.86
CA TRP A 162 1.91 12.96 -11.40
C TRP A 162 2.09 14.00 -10.31
N TYR A 163 1.19 14.03 -9.31
CA TYR A 163 1.28 14.95 -8.18
C TYR A 163 2.61 14.80 -7.43
N LYS A 164 3.01 13.56 -7.12
CA LYS A 164 4.25 13.30 -6.40
C LYS A 164 5.49 13.66 -7.21
N TYR A 165 5.45 13.50 -8.53
CA TYR A 165 6.54 13.89 -9.40
C TYR A 165 6.71 15.41 -9.48
N ILE A 166 5.61 16.15 -9.68
CA ILE A 166 5.61 17.62 -9.71
C ILE A 166 6.08 18.16 -8.35
N HIS A 167 5.55 17.62 -7.26
CA HIS A 167 5.96 18.01 -5.91
C HIS A 167 7.46 17.80 -5.69
N MET A 168 8.05 16.72 -6.23
CA MET A 168 9.49 16.53 -6.13
C MET A 168 10.28 17.60 -6.87
N GLU A 169 9.93 17.92 -8.12
CA GLU A 169 10.63 18.97 -8.89
C GLU A 169 10.48 20.35 -8.24
N GLU A 170 9.32 20.64 -7.64
CA GLU A 170 9.09 21.86 -6.86
C GLU A 170 9.99 21.94 -5.62
N MET A 171 10.09 20.84 -4.85
CA MET A 171 10.98 20.77 -3.69
C MET A 171 12.47 20.90 -4.07
N LEU A 172 12.82 20.58 -5.31
CA LEU A 172 14.16 20.78 -5.88
C LEU A 172 14.36 22.19 -6.46
N GLY A 173 13.31 23.03 -6.50
CA GLY A 173 13.34 24.38 -7.07
C GLY A 173 13.30 24.42 -8.60
N ASN A 174 13.03 23.29 -9.27
CA ASN A 174 12.98 23.20 -10.73
C ASN A 174 11.56 23.48 -11.25
N VAL A 175 11.17 24.76 -11.21
CA VAL A 175 9.84 25.21 -11.64
C VAL A 175 9.60 24.94 -13.13
N ALA A 176 10.63 25.08 -13.97
CA ALA A 176 10.53 24.81 -15.40
C ALA A 176 10.24 23.32 -15.69
N GLY A 177 10.93 22.40 -14.99
CA GLY A 177 10.66 20.97 -15.09
C GLY A 177 9.28 20.59 -14.59
N ALA A 178 8.85 21.15 -13.45
CA ALA A 178 7.51 20.95 -12.91
C ALA A 178 6.41 21.37 -13.90
N ARG A 179 6.59 22.51 -14.60
CA ARG A 179 5.67 22.95 -15.66
C ARG A 179 5.62 22.00 -16.85
N GLN A 180 6.76 21.54 -17.34
CA GLN A 180 6.80 20.56 -18.44
C GLN A 180 6.07 19.26 -18.09
N ILE A 181 6.24 18.78 -16.85
CA ILE A 181 5.53 17.59 -16.36
C ILE A 181 4.02 17.85 -16.29
N TYR A 182 3.62 19.03 -15.79
CA TYR A 182 2.22 19.43 -15.72
C TYR A 182 1.57 19.55 -17.11
N GLU A 183 2.25 20.18 -18.07
CA GLU A 183 1.80 20.25 -19.46
C GLU A 183 1.59 18.85 -20.05
N ARG A 184 2.56 17.96 -19.86
CA ARG A 184 2.50 16.55 -20.28
C ARG A 184 1.35 15.80 -19.62
N TRP A 185 1.05 16.09 -18.35
CA TRP A 185 -0.11 15.49 -17.66
C TRP A 185 -1.43 15.97 -18.26
N MET A 186 -1.51 17.27 -18.56
CA MET A 186 -2.71 17.90 -19.12
C MET A 186 -3.01 17.42 -20.55
N GLU A 187 -2.05 16.91 -21.30
CA GLU A 187 -2.29 16.27 -22.61
C GLU A 187 -3.21 15.05 -22.51
N TRP A 188 -3.14 14.31 -21.40
CA TRP A 188 -3.94 13.10 -21.20
C TRP A 188 -5.43 13.38 -20.88
N LYS A 189 -5.84 14.66 -20.83
CA LYS A 189 -7.19 15.11 -20.44
C LYS A 189 -7.70 14.35 -19.20
N PRO A 190 -7.03 14.49 -18.02
CA PRO A 190 -7.48 13.84 -16.80
C PRO A 190 -8.93 14.26 -16.49
N ASP A 191 -9.74 13.30 -16.04
CA ASP A 191 -11.18 13.51 -15.78
C ASP A 191 -11.36 14.65 -14.76
N ALA A 192 -12.40 15.48 -14.92
CA ALA A 192 -12.64 16.68 -14.10
C ALA A 192 -12.74 16.37 -12.59
N GLN A 193 -12.93 15.09 -12.24
CA GLN A 193 -12.88 14.57 -10.88
C GLN A 193 -11.48 14.52 -10.26
N ALA A 194 -10.40 14.60 -11.03
CA ALA A 194 -9.03 14.79 -10.56
C ALA A 194 -8.83 16.14 -9.85
N TYR A 195 -9.69 17.12 -10.16
CA TYR A 195 -9.65 18.46 -9.57
C TYR A 195 -10.50 18.59 -8.28
N VAL A 196 -11.43 17.67 -8.03
CA VAL A 196 -12.36 17.77 -6.88
C VAL A 196 -12.27 16.51 -6.00
N PRO A 197 -11.63 16.59 -4.82
CA PRO A 197 -11.46 15.44 -3.93
C PRO A 197 -12.81 14.87 -3.48
N LYS A 198 -13.09 13.60 -3.79
CA LYS A 198 -14.20 12.88 -3.16
C LYS A 198 -13.82 12.50 -1.72
N GLY A 199 -14.43 13.22 -0.79
CA GLY A 199 -14.66 12.88 0.62
C GLY A 199 -13.89 11.70 1.21
N ARG A 200 -12.74 12.01 1.83
CA ARG A 200 -12.33 11.48 3.13
C ARG A 200 -11.36 12.47 3.76
N ALA A 201 -11.91 13.37 4.56
CA ALA A 201 -11.26 14.55 5.15
C ALA A 201 -10.25 14.21 6.28
N LYS A 202 -9.24 13.37 6.02
CA LYS A 202 -8.13 13.16 6.97
C LYS A 202 -6.73 13.23 6.36
N ASP A 203 -6.59 13.21 5.03
CA ASP A 203 -5.31 13.36 4.34
C ASP A 203 -5.18 14.76 3.72
N LEU A 204 -5.17 15.79 4.58
CA LEU A 204 -5.18 17.23 4.23
C LEU A 204 -3.87 17.76 3.60
N HIS A 205 -3.01 16.91 3.05
CA HIS A 205 -1.74 17.34 2.46
C HIS A 205 -1.74 17.39 0.92
N ASN A 206 -2.85 17.02 0.27
CA ASN A 206 -2.94 16.87 -1.20
C ASN A 206 -3.99 17.77 -1.88
N VAL A 207 -4.84 18.48 -1.13
CA VAL A 207 -5.95 19.28 -1.69
C VAL A 207 -5.52 20.69 -2.10
N ASP A 208 -4.48 21.20 -1.43
CA ASP A 208 -4.05 22.59 -1.59
C ASP A 208 -3.01 22.76 -2.71
N TYR A 209 -2.47 21.69 -3.29
CA TYR A 209 -1.32 21.78 -4.20
C TYR A 209 -1.66 22.45 -5.54
N ALA A 210 -2.75 22.09 -6.22
CA ALA A 210 -3.09 22.69 -7.52
C ALA A 210 -3.49 24.18 -7.37
N ALA A 211 -4.30 24.49 -6.36
CA ALA A 211 -4.73 25.87 -6.08
C ALA A 211 -3.60 26.75 -5.52
N ASN A 212 -2.68 26.20 -4.72
CA ASN A 212 -1.51 26.95 -4.23
C ASN A 212 -0.42 27.09 -5.30
N PHE A 213 -0.24 26.12 -6.20
CA PHE A 213 0.70 26.24 -7.32
C PHE A 213 0.26 27.34 -8.30
N GLU A 214 -1.04 27.43 -8.61
CA GLU A 214 -1.62 28.56 -9.35
C GLU A 214 -1.39 29.90 -8.65
N LYS A 215 -1.57 29.96 -7.32
CA LYS A 215 -1.38 31.20 -6.54
C LYS A 215 0.07 31.67 -6.45
N GLN A 216 1.02 30.74 -6.57
CA GLN A 216 2.46 31.01 -6.34
C GLN A 216 3.24 31.18 -7.65
N TYR A 217 2.78 30.61 -8.77
CA TYR A 217 3.47 30.65 -10.07
C TYR A 217 2.58 31.10 -11.26
N GLY A 218 1.30 31.40 -11.04
CA GLY A 218 0.28 31.61 -12.09
C GLY A 218 0.32 32.95 -12.84
N ASP A 219 1.21 33.88 -12.51
CA ASP A 219 1.03 35.26 -12.98
C ASP A 219 1.51 35.57 -14.42
N THR A 220 2.06 34.62 -15.19
CA THR A 220 2.54 35.00 -16.55
C THR A 220 2.39 33.99 -17.68
N ALA A 221 2.33 32.68 -17.43
CA ALA A 221 2.30 31.68 -18.52
C ALA A 221 0.96 30.93 -18.65
N ASP A 222 0.26 30.68 -17.55
CA ASP A 222 -0.86 29.72 -17.53
C ASP A 222 -2.21 30.33 -17.94
N ALA A 223 -2.42 31.65 -17.79
CA ALA A 223 -3.59 32.32 -18.37
C ALA A 223 -3.63 32.19 -19.91
N ILE A 224 -2.47 32.10 -20.57
CA ILE A 224 -2.36 31.94 -22.01
C ILE A 224 -2.66 30.48 -22.41
N ILE A 225 -2.24 29.51 -21.61
CA ILE A 225 -2.41 28.08 -21.91
C ILE A 225 -3.85 27.62 -21.59
N LEU A 226 -4.40 28.02 -20.45
CA LEU A 226 -5.80 27.76 -20.10
C LEU A 226 -6.77 28.56 -20.99
N GLY A 227 -6.42 29.80 -21.36
CA GLY A 227 -7.19 30.60 -22.31
C GLY A 227 -7.24 30.00 -23.72
N LYS A 228 -6.09 29.51 -24.22
CA LYS A 228 -6.01 28.81 -25.53
C LYS A 228 -6.72 27.46 -25.52
N ARG A 229 -6.73 26.77 -24.36
CA ARG A 229 -7.38 25.47 -24.21
C ARG A 229 -8.90 25.62 -24.08
N LYS A 230 -9.39 26.61 -23.34
CA LYS A 230 -10.82 26.91 -23.22
C LYS A 230 -11.45 27.26 -24.57
N LEU A 231 -10.80 28.10 -25.36
CA LEU A 231 -11.21 28.40 -26.74
C LEU A 231 -11.28 27.16 -27.62
N LYS A 232 -10.36 26.20 -27.45
CA LYS A 232 -10.32 24.98 -28.27
C LYS A 232 -11.36 23.94 -27.84
N TYR A 233 -11.68 23.85 -26.55
CA TYR A 233 -12.79 23.02 -26.06
C TYR A 233 -14.16 23.58 -26.47
N ASP A 234 -14.32 24.91 -26.41
CA ASP A 234 -15.54 25.59 -26.86
C ASP A 234 -15.71 25.42 -28.40
N GLU A 235 -14.63 25.51 -29.19
CA GLU A 235 -14.64 25.24 -30.64
C GLU A 235 -14.91 23.75 -30.99
N GLU A 236 -14.33 22.80 -30.23
CA GLU A 236 -14.54 21.35 -30.44
C GLU A 236 -15.98 20.93 -30.07
N GLU A 237 -16.58 21.49 -29.00
CA GLU A 237 -18.00 21.27 -28.64
C GLU A 237 -18.93 21.88 -29.69
N GLU A 238 -18.68 23.10 -30.17
CA GLU A 238 -19.49 23.70 -31.24
C GLU A 238 -19.43 22.89 -32.53
N GLU A 239 -18.29 22.28 -32.87
CA GLU A 239 -18.16 21.43 -34.05
C GLU A 239 -18.85 20.05 -33.89
N GLU A 240 -18.86 19.48 -32.68
CA GLU A 240 -19.55 18.23 -32.37
C GLU A 240 -21.08 18.42 -32.36
N VAL A 241 -21.55 19.55 -31.82
CA VAL A 241 -22.95 20.00 -31.88
C VAL A 241 -23.39 20.24 -33.32
N ARG A 242 -22.51 20.74 -34.18
CA ARG A 242 -22.79 20.96 -35.62
C ARG A 242 -22.87 19.66 -36.42
N LYS A 243 -22.21 18.59 -35.97
CA LYS A 243 -22.14 17.28 -36.67
C LYS A 243 -23.29 16.32 -36.32
N LYS A 244 -24.10 16.58 -35.28
CA LYS A 244 -25.29 15.79 -34.95
C LYS A 244 -26.55 16.63 -34.69
N PRO A 245 -27.28 17.06 -35.73
CA PRO A 245 -28.64 17.55 -35.56
C PRO A 245 -29.60 16.37 -35.32
N PHE A 246 -29.66 15.82 -34.10
CA PHE A 246 -30.63 14.78 -33.74
C PHE A 246 -31.55 15.26 -32.61
N GLU A 247 -32.74 15.70 -33.04
CA GLU A 247 -34.04 15.69 -32.35
C GLU A 247 -34.05 15.99 -30.83
N TYR A 248 -34.01 17.28 -30.49
CA TYR A 248 -34.27 17.75 -29.12
C TYR A 248 -35.75 18.13 -28.97
N ASP A 249 -36.48 17.26 -28.27
CA ASP A 249 -37.92 17.33 -28.05
C ASP A 249 -38.38 18.68 -27.45
N SER A 250 -39.46 19.21 -28.00
CA SER A 250 -40.09 20.52 -27.68
C SER A 250 -40.48 20.70 -26.20
N THR A 251 -40.45 19.63 -25.41
CA THR A 251 -40.82 19.54 -24.00
C THR A 251 -39.76 20.18 -23.09
N ASN A 252 -38.47 20.00 -23.38
CA ASN A 252 -37.39 20.55 -22.55
C ASN A 252 -37.20 22.06 -22.72
N ARG A 253 -37.56 22.61 -23.88
CA ARG A 253 -37.59 24.08 -24.10
C ARG A 253 -38.67 24.75 -23.24
N LYS A 254 -39.84 24.12 -23.09
CA LYS A 254 -40.91 24.60 -22.21
C LYS A 254 -40.54 24.51 -20.73
N LEU A 255 -39.77 23.48 -20.33
CA LEU A 255 -39.25 23.35 -18.96
C LEU A 255 -38.21 24.43 -18.63
N LEU A 256 -37.30 24.73 -19.56
CA LEU A 256 -36.34 25.82 -19.43
C LEU A 256 -37.05 27.19 -19.39
N GLU A 257 -38.02 27.42 -20.26
CA GLU A 257 -38.79 28.67 -20.29
C GLU A 257 -39.64 28.85 -19.02
N ALA A 258 -40.23 27.76 -18.50
CA ALA A 258 -40.93 27.76 -17.22
C ALA A 258 -39.99 28.06 -16.04
N ALA A 259 -38.77 27.50 -16.03
CA ALA A 259 -37.76 27.76 -15.00
C ALA A 259 -37.29 29.23 -15.00
N TYR A 260 -37.06 29.82 -16.17
CA TYR A 260 -36.74 31.25 -16.29
C TYR A 260 -37.90 32.16 -15.87
N LYS A 261 -39.14 31.79 -16.18
CA LYS A 261 -40.34 32.54 -15.77
C LYS A 261 -40.61 32.46 -14.27
N TRP A 262 -40.22 31.35 -13.63
CA TRP A 262 -40.32 31.16 -12.17
C TRP A 262 -39.31 32.04 -11.42
N ASN A 263 -38.05 32.09 -11.88
CA ASN A 263 -37.00 32.94 -11.29
C ASN A 263 -37.23 34.45 -11.50
N GLY A 264 -38.01 34.85 -12.50
CA GLY A 264 -38.38 36.26 -12.73
C GLY A 264 -39.47 36.79 -11.78
N LYS A 265 -40.32 35.93 -11.21
CA LYS A 265 -41.44 36.32 -10.33
C LYS A 265 -41.06 36.46 -8.85
N THR A 266 -39.94 35.88 -8.41
CA THR A 266 -39.52 35.89 -7.00
C THR A 266 -38.69 37.12 -6.60
N ARG A 267 -38.31 37.99 -7.56
CA ARG A 267 -37.49 39.19 -7.29
C ARG A 267 -38.29 40.43 -6.83
N ASN A 268 -39.63 40.39 -6.83
CA ASN A 268 -40.50 41.54 -6.50
C ASN A 268 -41.42 41.34 -5.27
N TYR A 269 -41.08 40.46 -4.33
CA TYR A 269 -41.75 40.38 -3.03
C TYR A 269 -40.74 40.45 -1.88
N LEU A 270 -40.13 41.63 -1.69
CA LEU A 270 -39.61 42.06 -0.39
C LEU A 270 -40.63 43.04 0.21
N PRO A 271 -41.22 42.77 1.39
CA PRO A 271 -42.15 43.71 2.01
C PRO A 271 -41.39 44.90 2.61
N GLN A 272 -41.77 46.12 2.19
CA GLN A 272 -41.34 47.35 2.84
C GLN A 272 -41.87 47.39 4.29
N LYS A 273 -40.98 47.66 5.24
CA LYS A 273 -41.33 48.00 6.63
C LYS A 273 -42.22 49.25 6.63
N LYS A 274 -43.42 49.15 7.21
CA LYS A 274 -44.21 50.31 7.63
C LYS A 274 -43.67 50.80 8.97
N ILE A 275 -43.46 52.12 9.04
CA ILE A 275 -43.24 53.05 10.17
C ILE A 275 -42.83 52.40 11.50
#